data_AF-A0A7J2JFE9-F1
#
_entry.id   AF-A0A7J2JFE9-F1
#
_cell.length_a   1.000
_cell.length_b   1.000
_cell.length_c   1.000
_cell.angle_alpha   90.00
_cell.angle_beta   90.00
_cell.angle_gamma   90.00
#
_symmetry.space_group_name_H-M   'P 1'
#
loop_
_entity.id
_entity.type
_entity.pdbx_description
1 polymer ?
#
loop_
_entity_poly.entity_id
_entity_poly.type
_entity_poly.pdbx_seq_one_letter_code
_entity_poly.pdbx_strand_id
1 'polypeptide(L)'
;MILDLLRLAVLFSGLTISSIQDWKTREIDDKIWVCMGIAGGMLTAADLAFQWSTPKLLLTAISIALAFIIGFSIYYLGLFGGADAKALLCIAAVTPYPPKLVEPILPSINPFFPITVFCNGLLLSLLI
;
A
#
# COMPACT_ATOMS: atom_id res chain seq x y z
N MET A 1 6.39 -8.00 14.42
CA MET A 1 6.00 -9.38 14.07
C MET A 1 4.49 -9.55 13.98
N ILE A 2 3.72 -9.48 15.08
CA ILE A 2 2.27 -9.70 14.99
C ILE A 2 1.54 -8.62 14.17
N LEU A 3 1.94 -7.36 14.34
CA LEU A 3 1.41 -6.23 13.57
C LEU A 3 1.77 -6.35 12.08
N ASP A 4 2.99 -6.81 11.76
CA ASP A 4 3.41 -7.05 10.37
C ASP A 4 2.56 -8.15 9.71
N LEU A 5 2.25 -9.22 10.45
CA LEU A 5 1.39 -10.30 9.98
C LEU A 5 -0.03 -9.80 9.70
N LEU A 6 -0.59 -8.98 10.59
CA LEU A 6 -1.91 -8.37 10.39
C LEU A 6 -1.93 -7.44 9.18
N ARG A 7 -0.90 -6.61 9.02
CA ARG A 7 -0.73 -5.74 7.85
C ARG A 7 -0.68 -6.53 6.55
N LEU A 8 0.13 -7.59 6.51
CA LEU A 8 0.22 -8.48 5.35
C LEU A 8 -1.11 -9.18 5.07
N ALA A 9 -1.83 -9.63 6.10
CA ALA A 9 -3.14 -10.24 5.94
C ALA A 9 -4.17 -9.26 5.34
N VAL A 10 -4.19 -8.00 5.81
CA VAL A 10 -5.06 -6.95 5.28
C VAL A 10 -4.74 -6.65 3.82
N LEU A 11 -3.46 -6.50 3.47
CA LEU A 11 -3.04 -6.22 2.10
C LEU A 11 -3.32 -7.38 1.16
N PHE A 12 -2.92 -8.59 1.55
CA PHE A 12 -3.11 -9.77 0.73
C PHE A 12 -4.60 -10.02 0.47
N SER A 13 -5.43 -10.06 1.51
CA SER A 13 -6.86 -10.27 1.35
C SER A 13 -7.52 -9.16 0.52
N GLY A 14 -7.26 -7.88 0.84
CA GLY A 14 -7.87 -6.75 0.16
C GLY A 14 -7.49 -6.64 -1.31
N LEU A 15 -6.20 -6.80 -1.65
CA LEU A 15 -5.72 -6.74 -3.03
C LEU A 15 -6.16 -7.96 -3.83
N THR A 16 -6.17 -9.17 -3.25
CA THR A 16 -6.69 -10.37 -3.93
C THR A 16 -8.18 -10.25 -4.21
N ILE A 17 -9.00 -9.80 -3.25
CA ILE A 17 -10.44 -9.57 -3.47
C ILE A 17 -10.65 -8.53 -4.56
N SER A 18 -9.91 -7.41 -4.51
CA SER A 18 -10.00 -6.34 -5.51
C SER A 18 -9.63 -6.85 -6.90
N SER A 19 -8.57 -7.66 -7.03
CA SER A 19 -8.14 -8.25 -8.30
C SER A 19 -9.16 -9.25 -8.85
N ILE A 20 -9.74 -10.10 -7.99
CA ILE A 20 -10.80 -11.04 -8.39
C ILE A 20 -12.05 -10.28 -8.86
N GLN A 21 -12.40 -9.19 -8.16
CA GLN A 21 -13.57 -8.38 -8.52
C GLN A 21 -13.33 -7.65 -9.84
N ASP A 22 -12.17 -7.01 -10.01
CA ASP A 22 -11.79 -6.35 -11.27
C ASP A 22 -11.84 -7.33 -12.46
N TRP A 23 -11.33 -8.54 -12.28
CA TRP A 23 -11.38 -9.57 -13.32
C TRP A 23 -12.81 -10.00 -13.69
N LYS A 24 -13.72 -10.07 -12.71
CA LYS A 24 -15.10 -10.55 -12.91
C LYS A 24 -16.07 -9.46 -13.39
N THR A 25 -16.01 -8.27 -12.80
CA THR A 25 -17.01 -7.20 -12.99
C THR A 25 -16.45 -5.97 -13.67
N ARG A 26 -15.13 -5.88 -13.90
CA ARG A 26 -14.44 -4.67 -14.42
C ARG A 26 -14.65 -3.41 -13.58
N GLU A 27 -15.15 -3.59 -12.36
CA GLU A 27 -15.45 -2.56 -11.39
C GLU A 27 -15.15 -3.10 -9.99
N ILE A 28 -14.62 -2.25 -9.11
CA ILE A 28 -14.23 -2.62 -7.75
C ILE A 28 -15.10 -1.83 -6.77
N ASP A 29 -15.67 -2.50 -5.76
CA ASP A 29 -16.50 -1.83 -4.75
C ASP A 29 -15.61 -0.96 -3.83
N ASP A 30 -15.97 0.32 -3.70
CA ASP A 30 -15.26 1.28 -2.87
C ASP A 30 -15.18 0.89 -1.39
N LYS A 31 -16.10 0.04 -0.92
CA LYS A 31 -16.05 -0.50 0.44
C LYS A 31 -14.75 -1.24 0.72
N ILE A 32 -14.15 -1.90 -0.27
CA ILE A 32 -12.89 -2.64 -0.06
C ILE A 32 -11.77 -1.65 0.29
N TRP A 33 -11.64 -0.58 -0.49
CA TRP A 33 -10.65 0.47 -0.24
C TRP A 33 -10.86 1.17 1.10
N VAL A 34 -12.11 1.48 1.45
CA VAL A 34 -12.45 2.09 2.75
C VAL A 34 -12.10 1.14 3.91
N CYS A 35 -12.47 -0.13 3.82
CA CYS A 35 -12.15 -1.13 4.84
C CYS A 35 -10.63 -1.30 5.00
N MET A 36 -9.89 -1.41 3.90
CA MET A 36 -8.43 -1.49 3.92
C MET A 36 -7.80 -0.24 4.51
N GLY A 37 -8.27 0.94 4.10
CA GLY A 37 -7.76 2.23 4.59
C GLY A 37 -7.99 2.42 6.09
N ILE A 38 -9.18 2.08 6.60
CA ILE A 38 -9.49 2.16 8.03
C ILE A 38 -8.66 1.15 8.81
N ALA A 39 -8.64 -0.12 8.39
CA ALA A 39 -7.88 -1.16 9.08
C ALA A 39 -6.37 -0.84 9.08
N GLY A 40 -5.84 -0.42 7.93
CA GLY A 40 -4.45 0.02 7.78
C GLY A 40 -4.12 1.22 8.64
N GLY A 41 -4.96 2.26 8.60
CA GLY A 41 -4.80 3.46 9.41
C GLY A 41 -4.80 3.15 10.90
N MET A 42 -5.68 2.26 11.38
CA MET A 42 -5.69 1.80 12.77
C MET A 42 -4.41 1.04 13.13
N LEU A 43 -3.93 0.14 12.27
CA LEU A 43 -2.69 -0.60 12.50
C LEU A 43 -1.46 0.31 12.50
N THR A 44 -1.42 1.31 11.62
CA THR A 44 -0.32 2.29 11.56
C THR A 44 -0.36 3.24 12.75
N ALA A 45 -1.53 3.72 13.15
CA ALA A 45 -1.71 4.53 14.36
C ALA A 45 -1.31 3.75 15.62
N ALA A 46 -1.71 2.48 15.73
CA ALA A 46 -1.32 1.62 16.83
C ALA A 46 0.21 1.46 16.90
N ASP A 47 0.87 1.21 15.78
CA ASP A 47 2.34 1.08 15.72
C ASP A 47 3.06 2.35 16.14
N LEU A 48 2.59 3.52 15.68
CA LEU A 48 3.12 4.82 16.07
C LEU A 48 2.89 5.11 17.56
N ALA A 49 1.73 4.71 18.11
CA ALA A 49 1.41 4.88 19.53
C ALA A 49 2.28 3.99 20.44
N PHE A 50 2.48 2.72 20.06
CA PHE A 50 3.29 1.79 20.85
C PHE A 50 4.80 2.02 20.70
N GLN A 51 5.27 2.52 19.55
CA GLN A 51 6.68 2.71 19.25
C GLN A 51 6.97 4.13 18.78
N TRP A 52 6.60 5.11 19.61
CA TRP A 52 6.72 6.52 19.28
C TRP A 52 8.16 6.90 18.88
N SER A 53 8.28 7.53 17.73
CA SER A 53 9.55 8.01 17.20
C SER A 53 9.28 9.10 16.16
N THR A 54 9.90 10.26 16.32
CA THR A 54 9.74 11.39 15.39
C THR A 54 10.20 11.04 13.96
N PRO A 55 11.33 10.33 13.74
CA PRO A 55 11.68 9.80 12.42
C PRO A 55 10.61 8.88 11.81
N LYS A 56 10.00 7.98 12.59
CA LYS A 56 8.98 7.06 12.06
C LYS A 56 7.70 7.78 11.67
N LEU A 57 7.29 8.77 12.47
CA LEU A 57 6.13 9.60 12.17
C LEU A 57 6.36 10.37 10.86
N LEU A 58 7.53 11.00 10.72
CA LEU A 58 7.90 11.72 9.50
C LEU A 58 7.95 10.79 8.29
N LEU A 59 8.57 9.61 8.43
CA LEU A 59 8.64 8.60 7.38
C LEU A 59 7.23 8.15 6.95
N THR A 60 6.34 7.94 7.90
CA THR A 60 4.94 7.56 7.65
C THR A 60 4.21 8.66 6.88
N ALA A 61 4.32 9.90 7.34
CA ALA A 61 3.69 11.05 6.69
C ALA A 61 4.21 11.24 5.26
N ILE A 62 5.53 11.16 5.05
CA ILE A 62 6.14 11.27 3.73
C ILE A 62 5.70 10.11 2.83
N SER A 63 5.66 8.88 3.34
CA SER A 63 5.23 7.70 2.57
C SER A 63 3.79 7.87 2.06
N ILE A 64 2.87 8.28 2.93
CA ILE A 64 1.47 8.53 2.56
C ILE A 64 1.35 9.71 1.59
N ALA A 65 2.10 10.79 1.83
CA ALA A 65 2.08 11.95 0.95
C ALA A 65 2.61 11.61 -0.46
N LEU A 66 3.73 10.89 -0.55
CA LEU A 66 4.27 10.41 -1.83
C LEU A 66 3.29 9.48 -2.53
N ALA A 67 2.69 8.55 -1.80
CA ALA A 67 1.69 7.65 -2.34
C ALA A 67 0.49 8.42 -2.93
N PHE A 68 -0.01 9.40 -2.18
CA PHE A 68 -1.08 10.27 -2.64
C PHE A 68 -0.68 11.06 -3.88
N ILE A 69 0.45 11.76 -3.85
CA ILE A 69 0.93 12.59 -4.97
C ILE A 69 1.13 11.73 -6.22
N ILE A 70 1.85 10.61 -6.11
CA ILE A 70 2.13 9.73 -7.23
C ILE A 70 0.82 9.14 -7.77
N GLY A 71 0.01 8.53 -6.90
CA GLY A 71 -1.25 7.88 -7.26
C GLY A 71 -2.23 8.81 -7.96
N PHE A 72 -2.43 10.03 -7.43
CA PHE A 72 -3.29 11.00 -8.09
C PHE A 72 -2.68 11.57 -9.37
N SER A 73 -1.35 11.79 -9.40
CA SER A 73 -0.69 12.30 -10.62
C SER A 73 -0.83 11.32 -11.78
N ILE A 74 -0.59 10.02 -11.57
CA ILE A 74 -0.74 9.00 -12.62
C ILE A 74 -2.19 8.84 -13.06
N TYR A 75 -3.15 9.00 -12.16
CA TYR A 75 -4.57 8.98 -12.49
C TYR A 75 -4.98 10.18 -13.35
N TYR A 76 -4.61 11.40 -12.94
CA TYR A 76 -4.95 12.62 -13.69
C TYR A 76 -4.27 12.71 -15.05
N LEU A 77 -3.06 12.16 -15.17
CA LEU A 77 -2.35 12.07 -16.45
C LEU A 77 -2.90 10.97 -17.37
N GLY A 78 -3.87 10.16 -16.91
CA GLY A 78 -4.46 9.06 -17.68
C GLY A 78 -3.50 7.89 -17.90
N LEU A 79 -2.43 7.78 -17.11
CA LEU A 79 -1.44 6.70 -17.23
C LEU A 79 -1.90 5.41 -16.55
N PHE A 80 -2.63 5.53 -15.44
CA PHE A 80 -3.13 4.42 -14.65
C PHE A 80 -4.58 4.64 -14.19
N GLY A 81 -5.25 3.56 -13.81
CA GLY A 81 -6.64 3.60 -13.38
C GLY A 81 -6.80 4.20 -11.98
N GLY A 82 -8.03 4.65 -11.68
CA GLY A 82 -8.36 5.13 -10.33
C GLY A 82 -8.24 4.02 -9.27
N ALA A 83 -8.39 2.75 -9.66
CA ALA A 83 -8.16 1.60 -8.81
C ALA A 83 -6.70 1.51 -8.34
N ASP A 84 -5.74 1.72 -9.24
CA ASP A 84 -4.31 1.67 -8.92
C ASP A 84 -3.92 2.77 -7.94
N ALA A 85 -4.45 3.98 -8.15
CA ALA A 85 -4.26 5.11 -7.23
C ALA A 85 -4.80 4.80 -5.82
N LYS A 86 -6.01 4.23 -5.73
CA LYS A 86 -6.61 3.81 -4.45
C LYS A 86 -5.82 2.69 -3.78
N ALA A 87 -5.35 1.71 -4.56
CA ALA A 87 -4.51 0.62 -4.06
C ALA A 87 -3.20 1.15 -3.46
N LEU A 88 -2.53 2.06 -4.16
CA LEU A 88 -1.28 2.64 -3.72
C LEU A 88 -1.45 3.42 -2.41
N LEU A 89 -2.55 4.18 -2.28
CA LEU A 89 -2.90 4.87 -1.04
C LEU A 89 -3.23 3.89 0.10
N CYS A 90 -3.95 2.81 -0.17
CA CYS A 90 -4.25 1.78 0.82
C CYS A 90 -2.98 1.07 1.31
N ILE A 91 -2.04 0.76 0.41
CA ILE A 91 -0.75 0.18 0.78
C ILE A 91 0.03 1.13 1.70
N ALA A 92 0.00 2.44 1.42
CA ALA A 92 0.64 3.44 2.27
C ALA A 92 0.00 3.57 3.65
N ALA A 93 -1.32 3.46 3.73
CA ALA A 93 -2.05 3.48 4.99
C ALA A 93 -1.75 2.24 5.85
N VAL A 94 -1.66 1.05 5.25
CA VAL A 94 -1.43 -0.21 5.97
C VAL A 94 0.06 -0.41 6.31
N THR A 95 0.96 -0.12 5.38
CA THR A 95 2.41 -0.36 5.49
C THR A 95 3.16 0.80 4.83
N PRO A 96 3.39 1.91 5.56
CA PRO A 96 4.18 3.02 5.02
C PRO A 96 5.66 2.66 4.79
N TYR A 97 6.18 1.68 5.56
CA TYR A 97 7.54 1.15 5.47
C TYR A 97 7.53 -0.38 5.39
N PRO A 98 8.61 -1.01 4.91
CA PRO A 98 8.67 -2.45 4.70
C PRO A 98 8.39 -3.26 5.98
N PRO A 99 7.59 -4.34 5.89
CA PRO A 99 7.36 -5.23 7.02
C PRO A 99 8.65 -5.97 7.38
N LYS A 100 8.92 -6.12 8.68
CA LYS A 100 10.14 -6.81 9.15
C LYS A 100 10.10 -8.33 8.99
N LEU A 101 8.92 -8.89 8.71
CA LEU A 101 8.70 -10.33 8.60
C LEU A 101 9.27 -10.91 7.29
N VAL A 102 9.42 -10.08 6.27
CA VAL A 102 9.84 -10.51 4.94
C VAL A 102 11.12 -9.79 4.58
N GLU A 103 12.20 -10.55 4.43
CA GLU A 103 13.44 -10.02 3.88
C GLU A 103 13.33 -9.92 2.37
N PRO A 104 13.74 -8.78 1.77
CA PRO A 104 13.69 -8.63 0.33
C PRO A 104 14.80 -9.47 -0.31
N ILE A 105 14.51 -10.07 -1.47
CA ILE A 105 15.48 -10.87 -2.25
C ILE A 105 16.67 -10.00 -2.69
N LEU A 106 16.40 -8.74 -3.02
CA LEU A 106 17.40 -7.73 -3.36
C LEU A 106 17.44 -6.65 -2.27
N PRO A 107 18.59 -5.98 -2.04
CA PRO A 107 18.67 -4.88 -1.10
C PRO A 107 17.59 -3.82 -1.38
N SER A 108 16.74 -3.54 -0.39
CA SER A 108 15.70 -2.52 -0.54
C SER A 108 16.33 -1.14 -0.53
N ILE A 109 16.36 -0.48 -1.69
CA ILE A 109 16.89 0.87 -1.86
C ILE A 109 15.90 1.92 -1.34
N ASN A 110 14.60 1.62 -1.39
CA ASN A 110 13.53 2.57 -1.09
C ASN A 110 12.89 2.28 0.29
N PRO A 111 12.86 3.26 1.22
CA PRO A 111 12.19 3.09 2.52
C PRO A 111 10.66 3.18 2.44
N PHE A 112 10.10 3.61 1.30
CA PHE A 112 8.66 3.77 1.08
C PHE A 112 8.09 2.53 0.40
N PHE A 113 7.50 1.65 1.21
CA PHE A 113 6.98 0.37 0.74
C PHE A 113 5.91 0.47 -0.37
N PRO A 114 4.98 1.46 -0.39
CA PRO A 114 3.99 1.57 -1.45
C PRO A 114 4.61 1.77 -2.83
N ILE A 115 5.69 2.57 -2.90
CA ILE A 115 6.42 2.82 -4.14
C ILE A 115 7.15 1.56 -4.58
N THR A 116 7.76 0.83 -3.64
CA THR A 116 8.41 -0.46 -3.95
C THR A 116 7.41 -1.46 -4.52
N VAL A 117 6.21 -1.60 -3.93
CA VAL A 117 5.16 -2.48 -4.43
C VAL A 117 4.70 -2.05 -5.82
N PHE A 118 4.47 -0.75 -6.03
CA PHE A 118 4.08 -0.21 -7.34
C PHE A 118 5.12 -0.47 -8.42
N CYS A 119 6.40 -0.14 -8.18
CA CYS A 119 7.47 -0.36 -9.15
C CYS A 119 7.66 -1.84 -9.47
N ASN A 120 7.66 -2.71 -8.46
CA ASN A 120 7.79 -4.15 -8.67
C ASN A 120 6.60 -4.72 -9.45
N GLY A 121 5.38 -4.25 -9.14
CA GLY A 121 4.17 -4.63 -9.87
C GLY A 121 4.22 -4.20 -11.34
N LEU A 122 4.69 -2.97 -11.61
CA LEU A 122 4.87 -2.45 -12.97
C LEU A 122 5.91 -3.27 -13.75
N LEU A 123 7.05 -3.58 -13.15
CA LEU A 123 8.06 -4.45 -13.77
C LEU A 123 7.51 -5.85 -14.04
N LEU A 124 6.73 -6.42 -13.11
CA LEU A 124 6.09 -7.72 -13.29
C LEU A 124 5.05 -7.70 -14.43
N SER A 125 4.31 -6.59 -14.58
CA SER A 125 3.35 -6.45 -15.68
C SER A 125 3.98 -6.37 -17.06
N LEU A 126 5.29 -6.11 -17.17
CA LEU A 126 5.99 -6.16 -18.46
C LEU A 126 6.28 -7.61 -18.93
N LEU A 127 6.11 -8.60 -18.04
CA LEU A 127 6.36 -10.01 -18.33
C LEU A 127 5.13 -10.76 -18.86
N ILE A 128 3.96 -10.12 -18.83
CA ILE A 128 2.65 -10.71 -19.19
C ILE A 128 1.99 -9.79 -20.22
#